data_AF-A0A8C0XE73-F1
#
_entry.id   AF-A0A8C0XE73-F1
#
_cell.length_a   1.000
_cell.length_b   1.000
_cell.length_c   1.000
_cell.angle_alpha   90.00
_cell.angle_beta   90.00
_cell.angle_gamma   90.00
#
_symmetry.space_group_name_H-M   'P 1'
#
loop_
_entity.id
_entity.type
_entity.pdbx_description
1 polymer ?
#
loop_
_entity_poly.entity_id
_entity_poly.type
_entity_poly.pdbx_seq_one_letter_code
_entity_poly.pdbx_strand_id
1 'polypeptide(L)'
;MYSHIQLASKLSSGCDYALFKDGIQPMWEDGRNKRGGRWLVSLAKQQRHIELDRLWLETLLCLIGESFEEHGREVCGAVINIRTKGDKIAVWTSEAENQAAVLHIGRVYKERLGLSMKTIIGYQAHADTASKSNSLAKNKFVV
;
A
#
# COMPACT_ATOMS: atom_id res chain seq x y z
N MET A 1 9.40 10.21 15.35
CA MET A 1 9.11 10.70 13.98
C MET A 1 7.61 10.77 13.72
N TYR A 2 6.83 9.69 13.89
CA TYR A 2 5.37 9.70 13.68
C TYR A 2 4.62 10.78 14.50
N SER A 3 5.02 11.00 15.75
CA SER A 3 4.46 12.04 16.65
C SER A 3 4.80 13.49 16.24
N HIS A 4 5.72 13.69 15.30
CA HIS A 4 6.23 15.00 14.89
C HIS A 4 5.93 15.32 13.42
N ILE A 5 5.13 14.48 12.76
CA ILE A 5 4.64 14.73 11.41
C ILE A 5 3.13 14.90 11.43
N GLN A 6 2.61 15.64 10.46
CA GLN A 6 1.17 15.85 10.34
C GLN A 6 0.48 14.53 10.01
N LEU A 7 -0.64 14.25 10.69
CA LEU A 7 -1.50 13.10 10.40
C LEU A 7 -1.94 13.11 8.93
N ALA A 8 -2.06 11.93 8.33
CA ALA A 8 -2.40 11.79 6.92
C ALA A 8 -3.76 12.42 6.60
N SER A 9 -4.75 12.26 7.49
CA SER A 9 -6.09 12.86 7.36
C SER A 9 -6.10 14.38 7.34
N LYS A 10 -5.04 15.02 7.86
CA LYS A 10 -4.90 16.48 7.92
C LYS A 10 -4.15 17.06 6.72
N LEU A 11 -3.56 16.24 5.86
CA LEU A 11 -2.83 16.73 4.69
C LEU A 11 -3.79 17.30 3.63
N SER A 12 -3.27 18.23 2.83
CA SER A 12 -3.98 18.75 1.67
C SER A 12 -4.15 17.67 0.59
N SER A 13 -5.24 17.77 -0.18
CA SER A 13 -5.45 16.89 -1.34
C SER A 13 -4.32 17.07 -2.35
N GLY A 14 -3.77 15.96 -2.85
CA GLY A 14 -2.60 15.93 -3.71
C GLY A 14 -1.30 15.58 -2.98
N CYS A 15 -1.27 15.68 -1.65
CA CYS A 15 -0.12 15.27 -0.85
C CYS A 15 -0.08 13.75 -0.64
N ASP A 16 1.14 13.24 -0.48
CA ASP A 16 1.45 11.83 -0.27
C ASP A 16 2.47 11.68 0.87
N TYR A 17 2.40 10.57 1.61
CA TYR A 17 3.56 10.08 2.36
C TYR A 17 4.02 8.75 1.79
N ALA A 18 5.32 8.50 1.86
CA ALA A 18 5.93 7.23 1.52
C ALA A 18 6.93 6.83 2.61
N LEU A 19 6.87 5.58 3.05
CA LEU A 19 7.88 4.96 3.90
C LEU A 19 8.44 3.75 3.17
N PHE A 20 9.73 3.78 2.83
CA PHE A 20 10.40 2.70 2.11
C PHE A 20 11.65 2.28 2.87
N LYS A 21 12.08 1.04 2.64
CA LYS A 21 13.37 0.57 3.15
C LYS A 21 14.49 1.44 2.57
N ASP A 22 15.56 1.58 3.34
CA ASP A 22 16.72 2.37 2.92
C ASP A 22 17.27 1.87 1.57
N GLY A 23 17.67 2.82 0.72
CA GLY A 23 18.12 2.57 -0.65
C GLY A 23 17.02 2.22 -1.67
N ILE A 24 15.74 2.15 -1.29
CA ILE A 24 14.63 1.95 -2.23
C ILE A 24 13.84 3.23 -2.40
N GLN A 25 13.82 3.78 -3.62
CA GLN A 25 13.05 4.98 -3.92
C GLN A 25 11.56 4.64 -4.11
N PRO A 26 10.62 5.50 -3.66
CA PRO A 26 9.18 5.26 -3.77
C PRO A 26 8.64 5.52 -5.20
N MET A 27 9.28 4.93 -6.20
CA MET A 27 8.97 5.12 -7.61
C MET A 27 9.11 3.80 -8.38
N TRP A 28 8.40 3.69 -9.50
CA TRP A 28 8.30 2.45 -10.27
C TRP A 28 9.56 2.16 -11.09
N GLU A 29 10.39 3.18 -11.32
CA GLU A 29 11.67 3.09 -12.01
C GLU A 29 12.76 2.44 -11.15
N ASP A 30 12.60 2.44 -9.82
CA ASP A 30 13.54 1.82 -8.89
C ASP A 30 13.72 0.33 -9.21
N GLY A 31 14.96 -0.14 -9.18
CA GLY A 31 15.32 -1.51 -9.53
C GLY A 31 14.57 -2.57 -8.71
N ARG A 32 14.20 -2.26 -7.47
CA ARG A 32 13.42 -3.12 -6.57
C ARG A 32 11.92 -3.06 -6.85
N ASN A 33 11.40 -1.97 -7.41
CA ASN A 33 9.96 -1.79 -7.62
C ASN A 33 9.52 -2.11 -9.06
N LYS A 34 10.39 -2.00 -10.06
CA LYS A 34 9.99 -2.09 -11.48
C LYS A 34 9.29 -3.38 -11.91
N ARG A 35 9.60 -4.51 -11.28
CA ARG A 35 8.92 -5.81 -11.49
C ARG A 35 7.86 -6.10 -10.42
N GLY A 36 7.70 -5.18 -9.49
CA GLY A 36 6.85 -5.30 -8.35
C GLY A 36 5.40 -4.90 -8.61
N GLY A 37 4.71 -4.67 -7.52
CA GLY A 37 3.34 -4.22 -7.50
C GLY A 37 2.92 -3.81 -6.11
N ARG A 38 1.62 -3.57 -5.94
CA ARG A 38 1.09 -3.07 -4.68
C ARG A 38 -0.24 -3.70 -4.30
N TRP A 39 -0.41 -4.00 -3.02
CA TRP A 39 -1.73 -4.20 -2.42
C TRP A 39 -2.38 -2.86 -2.17
N LEU A 40 -3.60 -2.65 -2.67
CA LEU A 40 -4.28 -1.36 -2.63
C LEU A 40 -5.53 -1.41 -1.74
N VAL A 41 -5.55 -0.56 -0.73
CA VAL A 41 -6.73 -0.25 0.10
C VAL A 41 -7.25 1.11 -0.34
N SER A 42 -8.50 1.18 -0.77
CA SER A 42 -9.16 2.44 -1.17
C SER A 42 -10.21 2.84 -0.13
N LEU A 43 -10.17 4.09 0.29
CA LEU A 43 -11.10 4.68 1.23
C LEU A 43 -11.95 5.74 0.55
N ALA A 44 -13.26 5.72 0.80
CA ALA A 44 -14.13 6.82 0.41
C ALA A 44 -13.76 8.07 1.21
N LYS A 45 -13.95 9.26 0.63
CA LYS A 45 -13.64 10.55 1.27
C LYS A 45 -14.20 10.68 2.70
N GLN A 46 -15.40 10.16 2.92
CA GLN A 46 -16.09 10.18 4.22
C GLN A 46 -15.44 9.28 5.30
N GLN A 47 -14.58 8.34 4.91
CA GLN A 47 -13.80 7.53 5.85
C GLN A 47 -12.48 8.20 6.27
N ARG A 48 -12.09 9.33 5.65
CA ARG A 48 -10.80 10.01 5.92
C ARG A 48 -10.58 10.31 7.39
N HIS A 49 -11.59 10.87 8.06
CA HIS A 49 -11.48 11.29 9.45
C HIS A 49 -11.88 10.19 10.44
N ILE A 50 -12.20 8.98 9.95
CA ILE A 50 -12.65 7.84 10.75
C ILE A 50 -11.57 6.75 10.78
N GLU A 51 -11.08 6.35 9.60
CA GLU A 51 -10.24 5.15 9.45
C GLU A 51 -8.83 5.45 8.97
N LEU A 52 -8.61 6.56 8.23
CA LEU A 52 -7.38 6.73 7.46
C LEU A 52 -6.11 6.73 8.31
N ASP A 53 -6.09 7.51 9.39
CA ASP A 53 -4.92 7.60 10.26
C ASP A 53 -4.64 6.29 10.99
N ARG A 54 -5.70 5.57 11.39
CA ARG A 54 -5.59 4.24 12.01
C ARG A 54 -4.98 3.24 11.02
N LEU A 55 -5.55 3.12 9.83
CA LEU A 55 -5.06 2.19 8.80
C LEU A 55 -3.64 2.54 8.35
N TRP A 56 -3.31 3.83 8.25
CA TRP A 56 -1.95 4.24 7.92
C TRP A 56 -0.97 3.87 9.02
N LEU A 57 -1.30 4.12 10.29
CA LEU A 57 -0.47 3.70 11.41
C LEU A 57 -0.26 2.18 11.44
N GLU A 58 -1.33 1.40 11.30
CA GLU A 58 -1.24 -0.07 11.25
C GLU A 58 -0.33 -0.54 10.09
N THR A 59 -0.42 0.13 8.94
CA THR A 59 0.47 -0.15 7.80
C THR A 59 1.93 0.09 8.16
N LEU A 60 2.24 1.23 8.79
CA LEU A 60 3.60 1.55 9.24
C LEU A 60 4.11 0.52 10.27
N LEU A 61 3.25 0.11 11.20
CA LEU A 61 3.59 -0.91 12.20
C LEU A 61 3.85 -2.29 11.56
N CYS A 62 3.09 -2.68 10.53
CA CYS A 62 3.34 -3.91 9.79
C CYS A 62 4.72 -3.90 9.11
N LEU A 63 5.13 -2.76 8.57
CA LEU A 63 6.43 -2.60 7.88
C LEU A 63 7.60 -2.64 8.86
N ILE A 64 7.51 -1.90 9.96
CA ILE A 64 8.62 -1.77 10.94
C ILE A 64 8.68 -2.98 11.87
N GLY A 65 7.53 -3.56 12.22
CA GLY A 65 7.42 -4.75 13.06
C GLY A 65 7.59 -6.07 12.31
N GLU A 66 8.07 -6.03 11.06
CA GLU A 66 8.35 -7.19 10.21
C GLU A 66 7.22 -8.24 10.19
N SER A 67 5.97 -7.77 10.14
CA SER A 67 4.80 -8.64 10.34
C SER A 67 4.54 -9.64 9.21
N PHE A 68 5.32 -9.58 8.12
CA PHE A 68 5.20 -10.44 6.94
C PHE A 68 6.16 -11.64 6.96
N GLU A 69 6.80 -11.91 8.10
CA GLU A 69 7.60 -13.11 8.37
C GLU A 69 8.66 -13.36 7.27
N GLU A 70 8.73 -14.59 6.73
CA GLU A 70 9.69 -14.98 5.69
C GLU A 70 9.55 -14.16 4.39
N HIS A 71 8.38 -13.59 4.14
CA HIS A 71 8.11 -12.76 2.97
C HIS A 71 8.37 -11.26 3.21
N GLY A 72 8.78 -10.85 4.42
CA GLY A 72 9.10 -9.46 4.74
C GLY A 72 10.20 -8.85 3.87
N ARG A 73 11.09 -9.67 3.29
CA ARG A 73 12.14 -9.22 2.35
C ARG A 73 11.57 -8.72 1.02
N GLU A 74 10.40 -9.20 0.61
CA GLU A 74 9.74 -8.77 -0.63
C GLU A 74 9.10 -7.39 -0.47
N VAL A 75 8.76 -6.98 0.75
CA VAL A 75 8.18 -5.64 0.99
C VAL A 75 9.24 -4.57 0.75
N CYS A 76 8.89 -3.61 -0.08
CA CYS A 76 9.73 -2.46 -0.42
C CYS A 76 9.38 -1.23 0.42
N GLY A 77 8.09 -1.00 0.63
CA GLY A 77 7.60 0.16 1.35
C GLY A 77 6.09 0.29 1.28
N ALA A 78 5.59 1.42 1.75
CA ALA A 78 4.18 1.76 1.71
C ALA A 78 3.97 3.24 1.34
N VAL A 79 2.84 3.53 0.71
CA VAL A 79 2.44 4.86 0.27
C VAL A 79 1.02 5.13 0.73
N ILE A 80 0.75 6.34 1.21
CA ILE A 80 -0.60 6.86 1.40
C ILE A 80 -0.80 8.06 0.46
N ASN A 81 -1.90 8.04 -0.28
CA ASN A 81 -2.27 9.09 -1.22
C ASN A 81 -3.53 9.80 -0.77
N ILE A 82 -3.43 11.12 -0.56
CA ILE A 82 -4.56 11.96 -0.18
C ILE A 82 -5.16 12.58 -1.42
N ARG A 83 -6.40 12.24 -1.79
CA ARG A 83 -7.02 12.72 -3.03
C ARG A 83 -8.45 13.19 -2.81
N THR A 84 -8.95 14.03 -3.71
CA THR A 84 -10.29 14.65 -3.56
C THR A 84 -11.42 13.63 -3.62
N LYS A 85 -11.27 12.58 -4.44
CA LYS A 85 -12.29 11.54 -4.66
C LYS A 85 -12.27 10.42 -3.62
N GLY A 86 -11.19 10.29 -2.87
CA GLY A 86 -10.98 9.17 -1.94
C GLY A 86 -9.50 8.86 -1.80
N ASP A 87 -9.12 8.29 -0.67
CA ASP A 87 -7.73 8.07 -0.29
C ASP A 87 -7.31 6.64 -0.62
N LYS A 88 -6.00 6.46 -0.75
CA LYS A 88 -5.43 5.14 -1.02
C LYS A 88 -4.26 4.87 -0.09
N ILE A 89 -4.20 3.67 0.45
CA ILE A 89 -3.02 3.15 1.16
C ILE A 89 -2.54 1.94 0.37
N ALA A 90 -1.23 1.86 0.15
CA ALA A 90 -0.62 0.80 -0.62
C ALA A 90 0.64 0.25 0.02
N VAL A 91 0.78 -1.07 0.07
CA VAL A 91 2.03 -1.77 0.41
C VAL A 91 2.65 -2.28 -0.88
N TRP A 92 3.90 -1.94 -1.14
CA TRP A 92 4.63 -2.26 -2.37
C TRP A 92 5.55 -3.47 -2.13
N THR A 93 5.59 -4.38 -3.09
CA THR A 93 6.44 -5.58 -3.06
C THR A 93 7.31 -5.67 -4.31
N SER A 94 8.48 -6.33 -4.22
CA SER A 94 9.50 -6.29 -5.26
C SER A 94 9.24 -7.16 -6.49
N GLU A 95 8.49 -8.25 -6.34
CA GLU A 95 8.26 -9.21 -7.42
C GLU A 95 6.77 -9.55 -7.51
N ALA A 96 6.10 -9.08 -8.57
CA ALA A 96 4.68 -9.31 -8.80
C ALA A 96 4.36 -10.74 -9.22
N GLU A 97 5.34 -11.48 -9.77
CA GLU A 97 5.14 -12.86 -10.19
C GLU A 97 5.32 -13.88 -9.06
N ASN A 98 5.85 -13.47 -7.90
CA ASN A 98 5.95 -14.32 -6.72
C ASN A 98 4.60 -14.45 -6.01
N GLN A 99 3.68 -15.20 -6.62
CA GLN A 99 2.30 -15.37 -6.16
C GLN A 99 2.21 -15.82 -4.69
N ALA A 100 3.08 -16.73 -4.24
CA ALA A 100 3.07 -17.22 -2.87
C ALA A 100 3.32 -16.07 -1.87
N ALA A 101 4.40 -15.31 -2.08
CA ALA A 101 4.74 -14.17 -1.24
C ALA A 101 3.68 -13.08 -1.30
N VAL A 102 3.22 -12.72 -2.50
CA VAL A 102 2.24 -11.64 -2.70
C VAL A 102 0.92 -11.98 -2.00
N LEU A 103 0.41 -13.20 -2.16
CA LEU A 103 -0.84 -13.62 -1.51
C LEU A 103 -0.68 -13.71 0.02
N HIS A 104 0.44 -14.21 0.52
CA HIS A 104 0.70 -14.25 1.96
C HIS A 104 0.70 -12.83 2.55
N ILE A 105 1.50 -11.91 1.97
CA ILE A 105 1.57 -10.50 2.39
C ILE A 105 0.18 -9.87 2.38
N GLY A 106 -0.61 -10.12 1.33
CA GLY A 106 -1.97 -9.58 1.21
C GLY A 106 -2.89 -10.04 2.34
N ARG A 107 -2.89 -11.35 2.65
CA ARG A 107 -3.75 -11.92 3.70
C ARG A 107 -3.37 -11.36 5.07
N VAL A 108 -2.08 -11.40 5.41
CA VAL A 108 -1.57 -10.83 6.67
C VAL A 108 -1.92 -9.35 6.75
N TYR A 109 -1.69 -8.59 5.68
CA TYR A 109 -1.99 -7.17 5.66
C TYR A 109 -3.49 -6.89 5.90
N LYS A 110 -4.38 -7.60 5.20
CA LYS A 110 -5.83 -7.48 5.37
C LYS A 110 -6.26 -7.78 6.81
N GLU A 111 -5.70 -8.82 7.41
CA GLU A 111 -5.96 -9.22 8.80
C GLU A 111 -5.48 -8.16 9.79
N ARG A 112 -4.24 -7.68 9.65
CA ARG A 112 -3.64 -6.66 10.53
C ARG A 112 -4.38 -5.33 10.49
N LEU A 113 -4.94 -4.96 9.33
CA LEU A 113 -5.78 -3.77 9.22
C LEU A 113 -7.16 -3.93 9.88
N GLY A 114 -7.54 -5.15 10.26
CA GLY A 114 -8.86 -5.46 10.81
C GLY A 114 -9.98 -5.30 9.79
N LEU A 115 -9.68 -5.51 8.49
CA LEU A 115 -10.70 -5.38 7.45
C LEU A 115 -11.67 -6.55 7.52
N SER A 116 -12.96 -6.27 7.29
CA SER A 116 -13.98 -7.32 7.30
C SER A 116 -13.71 -8.37 6.22
N MET A 117 -14.16 -9.61 6.46
CA MET A 117 -14.04 -10.71 5.49
C MET A 117 -14.67 -10.39 4.13
N LYS A 118 -15.69 -9.52 4.10
CA LYS A 118 -16.36 -9.06 2.87
C LYS A 118 -15.56 -8.03 2.08
N THR A 119 -14.60 -7.36 2.73
CA THR A 119 -13.74 -6.38 2.07
C THR A 119 -12.74 -7.13 1.21
N ILE A 120 -12.70 -6.84 -0.09
CA ILE A 120 -11.72 -7.40 -1.00
C ILE A 120 -10.69 -6.32 -1.30
N ILE A 121 -9.41 -6.62 -1.09
CA ILE A 121 -8.31 -5.75 -1.53
C ILE A 121 -7.66 -6.36 -2.77
N GLY A 122 -7.12 -5.51 -3.65
CA GLY A 122 -6.56 -5.91 -4.93
C GLY A 122 -5.07 -5.66 -5.01
N TYR A 123 -4.34 -6.58 -5.62
CA TYR A 123 -2.93 -6.41 -5.96
C TYR A 123 -2.77 -5.99 -7.42
N GLN A 124 -2.02 -4.92 -7.67
CA GLN A 124 -1.79 -4.36 -9.00
C GLN A 124 -0.30 -4.34 -9.30
N ALA A 125 0.11 -4.93 -10.42
CA ALA A 125 1.49 -4.82 -10.89
C ALA A 125 1.80 -3.36 -11.28
N HIS A 126 3.02 -2.92 -11.03
CA HIS A 126 3.42 -1.55 -11.37
C HIS A 126 3.43 -1.33 -12.89
N ALA A 127 3.88 -2.30 -13.68
CA ALA A 127 3.86 -2.26 -15.15
C ALA A 127 2.44 -2.05 -15.74
N ASP A 128 1.42 -2.69 -15.16
CA ASP A 128 0.03 -2.55 -15.60
C ASP A 128 -0.57 -1.20 -15.22
N THR A 129 -0.06 -0.58 -14.16
CA THR A 129 -0.52 0.72 -13.68
C THR A 129 0.13 1.86 -14.45
N ALA A 130 1.42 1.73 -14.80
CA ALA A 130 2.16 2.75 -15.55
C ALA A 130 1.69 2.89 -17.01
N SER A 131 1.24 1.79 -17.63
CA SER A 131 0.81 1.76 -19.04
C SER A 131 -0.61 2.30 -19.29
N LYS A 132 -1.40 2.58 -18.24
CA LYS A 132 -2.82 2.97 -18.37
C LYS A 132 -3.06 4.41 -17.90
N SER A 133 -3.38 5.30 -18.84
CA SER A 133 -3.69 6.72 -18.51
C SER A 133 -5.14 6.97 -18.08
N ASN A 134 -6.10 6.09 -18.43
CA ASN A 134 -7.54 6.36 -18.26
C ASN A 134 -8.42 5.17 -17.81
N SER A 135 -7.86 3.99 -17.56
CA SER A 135 -8.62 2.83 -17.04
C SER A 135 -8.04 2.30 -15.73
N LEU A 136 -8.91 1.83 -14.84
CA LEU A 136 -8.49 1.18 -13.59
C LEU A 136 -7.56 0.00 -13.92
N ALA A 137 -6.37 -0.01 -13.32
CA ALA A 137 -5.45 -1.13 -13.44
C ALA A 137 -6.15 -2.42 -12.99
N LYS A 138 -5.96 -3.50 -13.75
CA LYS A 138 -6.58 -4.79 -13.44
C LYS A 138 -5.86 -5.38 -12.24
N ASN A 139 -6.60 -5.97 -11.30
CA ASN A 139 -5.99 -6.68 -10.20
C ASN A 139 -5.43 -8.01 -10.71
N LYS A 140 -4.14 -8.27 -10.42
CA LYS A 140 -3.48 -9.55 -10.68
C LYS A 140 -3.89 -10.58 -9.62
N PHE A 141 -4.02 -10.16 -8.37
CA PHE A 141 -4.51 -10.98 -7.26
C PHE A 141 -5.53 -10.22 -6.42
N VAL A 142 -6.32 -10.95 -5.64
CA VAL A 142 -7.28 -10.42 -4.67
C VAL A 142 -7.26 -11.27 -3.40
N VAL A 143 -7.47 -10.65 -2.24
CA VAL A 143 -7.61 -11.32 -0.93
C VAL A 143 -8.71 -10.68 -0.09
#